data_AF-Q86SP4-F1
#
_entry.id   AF-Q86SP4-F1
#
_cell.length_a   1.000
_cell.length_b   1.000
_cell.length_c   1.000
_cell.angle_alpha   90.00
_cell.angle_beta   90.00
_cell.angle_gamma   90.00
#
_symmetry.space_group_name_H-M   'P 1'
#
loop_
_entity.id
_entity.type
_entity.pdbx_description
1 polymer ?
#
loop_
_entity_poly.entity_id
_entity_poly.type
_entity_poly.pdbx_seq_one_letter_code
_entity_poly.pdbx_strand_id
1 'polypeptide(L)'
;RVVRYLQVVVLLYASTYVLVSLSIDRYHAIVYPMIVIAWSLSFLFSIPTLIIFGKRTLSNGEVQCWALWPDDSYWTPYMTIVAFLVYFIPFICCWSPYFLFDILDNFNLLPDTQERFYASVIIQNLPAL
;
A
#
# COMPACT_ATOMS: atom_id res chain seq x y z
N ARG A 1 27.11 26.88 33.80
CA ARG A 1 25.78 27.26 33.28
C ARG A 1 25.66 27.01 31.78
N VAL A 2 26.62 27.47 30.95
CA VAL A 2 26.61 27.27 29.49
C VAL A 2 26.64 25.80 29.06
N VAL A 3 27.48 24.95 29.67
CA VAL A 3 27.55 23.51 29.34
C VAL A 3 26.24 22.78 29.61
N ARG A 4 25.57 23.08 30.73
CA ARG A 4 24.24 22.52 31.06
C ARG A 4 23.16 23.02 30.11
N TYR A 5 23.24 24.26 29.64
CA TYR A 5 22.32 24.83 28.65
C TYR A 5 22.51 24.21 27.27
N LEU A 6 23.77 24.09 26.81
CA LEU A 6 24.11 23.42 25.56
C LEU A 6 23.75 21.93 25.61
N GLN A 7 23.94 21.25 26.73
CA GLN A 7 23.59 19.84 26.88
C GLN A 7 22.06 19.63 26.78
N VAL A 8 21.26 20.48 27.42
CA VAL A 8 19.79 20.42 27.35
C VAL A 8 19.28 20.81 25.96
N VAL A 9 19.80 21.89 25.37
CA VAL A 9 19.42 22.34 24.02
C VAL A 9 19.85 21.32 22.96
N VAL A 10 21.09 20.84 22.98
CA VAL A 10 21.55 19.88 21.98
C VAL A 10 20.83 18.53 22.14
N LEU A 11 20.61 18.01 23.35
CA LEU A 11 19.89 16.74 23.52
C LEU A 11 18.39 16.82 23.16
N LEU A 12 17.69 17.89 23.54
CA LEU A 12 16.25 18.04 23.26
C LEU A 12 16.00 18.37 21.78
N TYR A 13 16.80 19.26 21.20
CA TYR A 13 16.64 19.62 19.80
C TYR A 13 17.18 18.52 18.87
N ALA A 14 18.30 17.87 19.19
CA ALA A 14 18.77 16.74 18.38
C ALA A 14 17.83 15.53 18.46
N SER A 15 17.26 15.22 19.64
CA SER A 15 16.30 14.11 19.75
C SER A 15 15.01 14.38 18.98
N THR A 16 14.50 15.61 18.98
CA THR A 16 13.35 15.99 18.14
C THR A 16 13.67 15.95 16.65
N TYR A 17 14.85 16.40 16.22
CA TYR A 17 15.29 16.26 14.82
C TYR A 17 15.47 14.79 14.39
N VAL A 18 16.06 13.96 15.24
CA VAL A 18 16.24 12.53 14.98
C VAL A 18 14.87 11.83 14.91
N LEU A 19 13.96 12.10 15.84
CA LEU A 19 12.60 11.58 15.82
C LEU A 19 11.83 12.02 14.57
N VAL A 20 11.94 13.29 14.17
CA VAL A 20 11.33 13.79 12.93
C VAL A 20 11.94 13.12 11.70
N SER A 21 13.26 12.94 11.64
CA SER A 21 13.91 12.25 10.54
C SER A 21 13.53 10.77 10.45
N LEU A 22 13.40 10.06 11.59
CA LEU A 22 12.93 8.68 11.65
C LEU A 22 11.45 8.56 11.27
N SER A 23 10.63 9.56 11.63
CA SER A 23 9.22 9.64 11.23
C SER A 23 9.08 9.85 9.72
N ILE A 24 9.92 10.72 9.13
CA ILE A 24 9.96 10.99 7.69
C ILE A 24 10.48 9.76 6.93
N ASP A 25 11.51 9.09 7.43
CA ASP A 25 12.07 7.88 6.82
C ASP A 25 11.02 6.75 6.75
N ARG A 26 10.29 6.50 7.85
CA ARG A 26 9.19 5.53 7.87
C ARG A 26 8.00 5.96 7.01
N TYR A 27 7.68 7.26 6.99
CA TYR A 27 6.63 7.78 6.10
C TYR A 27 7.02 7.59 4.63
N HIS A 28 8.27 7.83 4.27
CA HIS A 28 8.75 7.65 2.90
C HIS A 28 8.85 6.16 2.52
N ALA A 29 9.27 5.29 3.45
CA ALA A 29 9.35 3.85 3.25
C ALA A 29 7.97 3.17 3.09
N ILE A 30 6.90 3.74 3.66
CA ILE A 30 5.55 3.19 3.58
C ILE A 30 4.73 3.89 2.49
N VAL A 31 4.71 5.22 2.46
CA VAL A 31 3.81 5.99 1.59
C VAL A 31 4.32 6.07 0.16
N TYR A 32 5.64 6.20 -0.05
CA TYR A 32 6.20 6.28 -1.40
C TYR A 32 5.95 5.00 -2.23
N PRO A 33 6.18 3.77 -1.71
CA PRO A 33 5.82 2.57 -2.46
C PRO A 33 4.31 2.40 -2.57
N MET A 34 3.51 2.73 -1.56
CA MET A 34 2.05 2.62 -1.65
C MET A 34 1.44 3.54 -2.72
N ILE A 35 1.95 4.77 -2.86
CA ILE A 35 1.52 5.69 -3.93
C ILE A 35 1.93 5.12 -5.28
N VAL A 36 3.18 4.72 -5.47
CA VAL A 36 3.64 4.18 -6.75
C VAL A 36 2.86 2.91 -7.15
N ILE A 37 2.62 2.01 -6.20
CA ILE A 37 1.83 0.79 -6.40
C ILE A 37 0.37 1.13 -6.71
N ALA A 38 -0.25 2.04 -5.95
CA ALA A 38 -1.64 2.45 -6.18
C ALA A 38 -1.83 3.07 -7.56
N TRP A 39 -0.97 4.02 -7.96
CA TRP A 39 -1.02 4.63 -9.28
C TRP A 39 -0.77 3.61 -10.40
N SER A 40 0.20 2.72 -10.23
CA SER A 40 0.49 1.67 -11.22
C SER A 40 -0.68 0.69 -11.36
N LEU A 41 -1.30 0.28 -10.25
CA LEU A 41 -2.49 -0.56 -10.26
C LEU A 41 -3.67 0.17 -10.93
N SER A 42 -3.91 1.45 -10.62
CA SER A 42 -4.98 2.23 -11.24
C SER A 42 -4.84 2.27 -12.76
N PHE A 43 -3.62 2.48 -13.27
CA PHE A 43 -3.36 2.41 -14.71
C PHE A 43 -3.57 1.00 -15.26
N LEU A 44 -3.03 -0.03 -14.61
CA LEU A 44 -3.11 -1.41 -15.07
C LEU A 44 -4.56 -1.93 -15.12
N PHE A 45 -5.38 -1.61 -14.13
CA PHE A 45 -6.81 -1.99 -14.08
C PHE A 45 -7.69 -1.14 -15.01
N SER A 46 -7.27 0.07 -15.37
CA SER A 46 -7.98 0.92 -16.35
C SER A 46 -7.75 0.49 -17.80
N ILE A 47 -6.67 -0.25 -18.10
CA ILE A 47 -6.38 -0.70 -19.47
C ILE A 47 -7.41 -1.70 -20.01
N PRO A 48 -7.75 -2.80 -19.31
CA PRO A 48 -8.65 -3.80 -19.87
C PRO A 48 -10.11 -3.29 -19.99
N THR A 49 -10.54 -2.35 -19.14
CA THR A 49 -11.85 -1.70 -19.27
C THR A 49 -11.98 -0.94 -20.59
N LEU A 50 -10.94 -0.24 -21.05
CA LEU A 50 -10.96 0.47 -22.35
C LEU A 50 -11.07 -0.47 -23.56
N ILE A 51 -10.57 -1.70 -23.48
CA ILE A 51 -10.61 -2.67 -24.58
C ILE A 51 -12.01 -3.29 -24.73
N ILE A 52 -12.76 -3.39 -23.63
CA ILE A 52 -14.08 -4.06 -23.58
C ILE A 52 -15.23 -3.14 -24.01
N PHE A 53 -15.13 -1.84 -23.74
CA PHE A 53 -16.17 -0.89 -24.08
C PHE A 53 -16.13 -0.52 -25.57
N GLY A 54 -17.16 -0.93 -26.29
CA GLY A 54 -17.35 -0.65 -27.71
C GLY A 54 -18.65 0.11 -27.98
N LYS A 55 -18.71 0.78 -29.14
CA LYS A 55 -19.95 1.39 -29.62
C LYS A 55 -20.90 0.31 -30.16
N ARG A 56 -22.11 0.21 -29.60
CA ARG A 56 -23.18 -0.65 -30.08
C ARG A 56 -24.40 0.20 -30.43
N THR A 57 -24.93 0.02 -31.64
CA THR A 57 -26.22 0.59 -32.01
C THR A 57 -27.32 -0.33 -31.49
N LEU A 58 -28.11 0.18 -30.55
CA LEU A 58 -29.27 -0.53 -30.01
C LEU A 58 -30.41 -0.49 -31.05
N SER A 59 -31.34 -1.45 -30.99
CA SER A 59 -32.42 -1.59 -32.00
C SER A 59 -33.37 -0.40 -32.10
N ASN A 60 -33.31 0.51 -31.12
CA ASN A 60 -34.02 1.79 -31.07
C ASN A 60 -33.33 2.91 -31.88
N GLY A 61 -32.18 2.66 -32.51
CA GLY A 61 -31.42 3.63 -33.29
C GLY A 61 -30.45 4.49 -32.47
N GLU A 62 -30.39 4.32 -31.15
CA GLU A 62 -29.47 5.04 -30.28
C GLU A 62 -28.11 4.32 -30.20
N VAL A 63 -27.03 5.10 -30.20
CA VAL A 63 -25.67 4.59 -30.09
C VAL A 63 -25.27 4.60 -28.61
N GLN A 64 -25.04 3.42 -28.03
CA GLN A 64 -24.61 3.28 -26.64
C GLN A 64 -23.20 2.71 -26.56
N CYS A 65 -22.42 3.17 -25.58
CA CYS A 65 -21.15 2.55 -25.23
C CYS A 65 -21.43 1.39 -24.28
N TRP A 66 -21.24 0.16 -24.72
CA TRP A 66 -21.53 -1.04 -23.95
C TRP A 66 -20.38 -2.03 -24.03
N ALA A 67 -20.26 -2.90 -23.03
CA ALA A 67 -19.26 -3.96 -23.00
C ALA A 67 -19.58 -5.00 -24.10
N LEU A 68 -18.76 -5.03 -25.16
CA LEU A 68 -18.97 -5.93 -26.29
C LEU A 68 -18.16 -7.21 -26.08
N TRP A 69 -18.80 -8.24 -25.54
CA TRP A 69 -18.20 -9.56 -25.37
C TRP A 69 -18.56 -10.45 -26.57
N PRO A 70 -17.60 -11.23 -27.11
CA PRO A 70 -17.87 -12.16 -28.20
C PRO A 70 -18.86 -13.27 -27.80
N ASP A 71 -18.86 -13.72 -26.54
CA ASP A 71 -19.84 -14.66 -25.97
C ASP A 71 -20.10 -14.34 -24.48
N ASP A 72 -21.32 -14.65 -23.99
CA ASP A 72 -21.71 -14.46 -22.58
C ASP A 72 -20.86 -15.28 -21.59
N SER A 73 -20.25 -16.38 -22.06
CA SER A 73 -19.39 -17.24 -21.24
C SER A 73 -18.11 -16.55 -20.77
N TYR A 74 -17.66 -15.47 -21.42
CA TYR A 74 -16.43 -14.75 -21.04
C TYR A 74 -16.65 -13.74 -19.91
N TRP A 75 -17.88 -13.27 -19.72
CA TRP A 75 -18.19 -12.23 -18.74
C TRP A 75 -17.92 -12.69 -17.29
N THR A 76 -18.43 -13.86 -16.92
CA THR A 76 -18.28 -14.43 -15.57
C THR A 76 -16.82 -14.66 -15.15
N PRO A 77 -15.99 -15.38 -15.93
CA PRO A 77 -14.59 -15.60 -15.55
C PRO A 77 -13.78 -14.30 -15.54
N TYR A 78 -14.05 -13.38 -16.48
CA TYR A 78 -13.36 -12.09 -16.51
C TYR A 78 -13.61 -11.27 -15.24
N MET A 79 -14.88 -11.06 -14.87
CA MET A 79 -15.22 -10.30 -13.66
C MET A 79 -14.67 -10.96 -12.40
N THR A 80 -14.67 -12.29 -12.34
CA THR A 80 -14.14 -13.05 -11.19
C THR A 80 -12.62 -12.88 -11.06
N ILE A 81 -11.86 -12.97 -12.16
CA ILE A 81 -10.40 -12.77 -12.15
C ILE A 81 -10.05 -11.34 -11.74
N VAL A 82 -10.74 -10.34 -12.30
CA VAL A 82 -10.51 -8.93 -11.94
C VAL A 82 -10.80 -8.69 -10.45
N ALA A 83 -11.93 -9.18 -9.94
CA ALA A 83 -12.27 -9.04 -8.53
C ALA A 83 -11.26 -9.75 -7.61
N PHE A 84 -10.82 -10.94 -7.99
CA PHE A 84 -9.81 -11.69 -7.24
C PHE A 84 -8.48 -10.93 -7.18
N LEU A 85 -8.01 -10.39 -8.31
CA LEU A 85 -6.78 -9.59 -8.35
C LEU A 85 -6.89 -8.32 -7.49
N VAL A 86 -8.02 -7.60 -7.56
CA VAL A 86 -8.26 -6.38 -6.76
C VAL A 86 -8.28 -6.68 -5.26
N TYR A 87 -8.68 -7.89 -4.84
CA TYR A 87 -8.67 -8.28 -3.43
C TYR A 87 -7.30 -8.82 -2.98
N PHE A 88 -6.66 -9.67 -3.78
CA PHE A 88 -5.40 -10.32 -3.40
C PHE A 88 -4.19 -9.39 -3.42
N ILE A 89 -4.12 -8.43 -4.34
CA ILE A 89 -2.98 -7.50 -4.41
C ILE A 89 -2.86 -6.65 -3.13
N PRO A 90 -3.89 -5.92 -2.66
CA PRO A 90 -3.79 -5.17 -1.41
C PRO A 90 -3.57 -6.08 -0.21
N PHE A 91 -4.12 -7.31 -0.21
CA PHE A 91 -3.84 -8.28 0.84
C PHE A 91 -2.34 -8.60 0.93
N ILE A 92 -1.70 -8.94 -0.19
CA ILE A 92 -0.26 -9.26 -0.24
C ILE A 92 0.58 -8.03 0.09
N CYS A 93 0.25 -6.85 -0.46
CA CYS A 93 0.99 -5.61 -0.18
C CYS A 93 0.94 -5.26 1.31
N CYS A 94 -0.25 -5.30 1.92
CA CYS A 94 -0.42 -5.00 3.34
C CYS A 94 0.23 -6.06 4.24
N TRP A 95 0.21 -7.34 3.86
CA TRP A 95 0.82 -8.42 4.65
C TRP A 95 2.33 -8.55 4.45
N SER A 96 2.88 -8.06 3.34
CA SER A 96 4.31 -8.21 3.04
C SER A 96 5.27 -7.64 4.12
N PRO A 97 5.09 -6.42 4.67
CA PRO A 97 5.97 -5.91 5.72
C PRO A 97 5.80 -6.68 7.04
N TYR A 98 4.60 -7.17 7.34
CA TYR A 98 4.32 -8.01 8.52
C TYR A 98 5.07 -9.32 8.45
N PHE A 99 4.89 -10.03 7.34
CA PHE A 99 5.49 -11.33 7.12
C PHE A 99 7.02 -11.24 7.11
N LEU A 100 7.57 -10.17 6.51
CA LEU A 100 9.00 -9.90 6.52
C LEU A 100 9.52 -9.66 7.95
N PHE A 101 8.81 -8.84 8.75
CA PHE A 101 9.19 -8.55 10.14
C PHE A 101 9.14 -9.80 11.01
N ASP A 102 8.10 -10.61 10.87
CA ASP A 102 7.90 -11.85 11.64
C ASP A 102 8.99 -12.89 11.32
N ILE A 103 9.36 -13.02 10.04
CA ILE A 103 10.51 -13.84 9.61
C ILE A 103 11.81 -13.33 10.23
N LEU A 104 12.09 -12.03 10.15
CA LEU A 104 13.32 -11.44 10.68
C LEU A 104 13.41 -11.57 12.21
N ASP A 105 12.27 -11.53 12.91
CA ASP A 105 12.17 -11.80 14.34
C ASP A 105 12.44 -13.26 14.67
N ASN A 106 11.83 -14.19 13.93
CA ASN A 106 12.02 -15.63 14.12
C ASN A 106 13.49 -16.04 13.99
N PHE A 107 14.21 -15.45 13.02
CA PHE A 107 15.65 -15.69 12.82
C PHE A 107 16.57 -14.98 13.83
N ASN A 108 16.05 -14.23 14.80
CA ASN A 108 16.81 -13.45 15.79
C ASN A 108 17.88 -12.52 15.15
N LEU A 109 17.68 -12.12 13.88
CA LEU A 109 18.64 -11.28 13.17
C LEU A 109 18.54 -9.80 13.56
N LEU A 110 17.47 -9.45 14.28
CA LEU A 110 17.20 -8.09 14.71
C LEU A 110 17.66 -7.89 16.16
N PRO A 111 18.50 -6.87 16.44
CA PRO A 111 18.98 -6.58 17.79
C PRO A 111 17.84 -6.14 18.69
N ASP A 112 17.83 -6.60 19.94
CA ASP A 112 16.77 -6.27 20.91
C ASP A 112 16.82 -4.78 21.26
N THR A 113 15.95 -3.98 20.62
CA THR A 113 15.93 -2.51 20.72
C THR A 113 14.51 -2.01 20.94
N GLN A 114 14.37 -0.91 21.69
CA GLN A 114 13.07 -0.30 22.04
C GLN A 114 12.22 0.03 20.79
N GLU A 115 12.86 0.36 19.66
CA GLU A 115 12.25 0.56 18.34
C GLU A 115 11.49 -0.67 17.80
N ARG A 116 11.96 -1.90 18.08
CA ARG A 116 11.28 -3.16 17.69
C ARG A 116 9.98 -3.35 18.45
N PHE A 117 9.98 -2.99 19.74
CA PHE A 117 8.79 -3.07 20.59
C PHE A 117 7.70 -2.09 20.13
N TYR A 118 8.05 -0.85 19.78
CA TYR A 118 7.07 0.09 19.22
C TYR A 118 6.60 -0.32 17.82
N ALA A 119 7.49 -0.85 16.98
CA ALA A 119 7.10 -1.36 15.66
C ALA A 119 6.12 -2.54 15.77
N SER A 120 6.36 -3.52 16.64
CA SER A 120 5.46 -4.66 16.84
C SER A 120 4.09 -4.23 17.39
N VAL A 121 4.06 -3.26 18.32
CA VAL A 121 2.81 -2.70 18.85
C VAL A 121 1.99 -1.99 17.77
N ILE A 122 2.63 -1.16 16.92
CA ILE A 122 1.94 -0.46 15.82
C ILE A 122 1.41 -1.45 14.79
N ILE A 123 2.24 -2.43 14.42
CA ILE A 123 1.92 -3.50 13.48
C ILE A 123 0.69 -4.30 13.98
N GLN A 124 0.66 -4.70 15.25
CA GLN A 124 -0.46 -5.44 15.86
C GLN A 124 -1.77 -4.63 15.92
N ASN A 125 -1.71 -3.30 15.91
CA ASN A 125 -2.88 -2.43 16.01
C ASN A 125 -3.32 -1.80 14.66
N LEU A 126 -2.57 -2.00 13.57
CA LEU A 126 -2.89 -1.47 12.24
C LEU A 126 -4.24 -1.94 11.64
N PRO A 127 -4.75 -3.18 11.87
CA PRO A 127 -6.08 -3.54 11.35
C PRO A 127 -7.24 -2.82 12.07
N ALA A 128 -6.95 -2.08 13.16
CA ALA A 128 -7.93 -1.36 13.96
C ALA A 128 -7.85 0.18 13.83
N LEU A 129 -6.93 0.70 13.00
CA LEU A 129 -6.75 2.14 12.73
C LEU A 129 -7.34 2.51 11.37
#